data_AF-A0A960WXC7-F1
#
_entry.id   AF-A0A960WXC7-F1
#
_cell.length_a   1.000
_cell.length_b   1.000
_cell.length_c   1.000
_cell.angle_alpha   90.00
_cell.angle_beta   90.00
_cell.angle_gamma   90.00
#
_symmetry.space_group_name_H-M   'P 1'
#
loop_
_entity.id
_entity.type
_entity.pdbx_description
1 polymer ?
#
loop_
_entity_poly.entity_id
_entity_poly.type
_entity_poly.pdbx_seq_one_letter_code
_entity_poly.pdbx_strand_id
1 'polypeptide(L)'
;MPSRAGKTIDNPGAASYPPNVSGVIGHTAYAILAARAAEERKLPVAPVIRGHYDSYLSGAYLGCDIQTVPSAICLDTGEPVGHGPVPVERSPLTGGAVRPWTLSFEGREITPREIHDTFYGRAHLILGWAEKDRGETIGWSEFLDFAADVAGDALELFGPGTRGLAWVLGWFTHVVGDGLIKSVLQGLNLHLLDGKYTATNRPVQDLMTFNEIGKKELGLDWSNLLNRIAAAPVEEVQLHYMRCGRRQGRLGAHFPKAWAPDLEPLLRAILAENHRYQQIRNRRLVEELSLSTGPDGAPVCNAALSKTAGGLSYTEMLAASREARFREALAETGELIADAFEGLVQRQDGLRNLAAP
;
A
#
# COMPACT_ATOMS: atom_id res chain seq x y z
N MET A 1 21.65 -9.39 33.71
CA MET A 1 21.53 -8.73 32.39
C MET A 1 20.17 -8.07 32.33
N PRO A 2 20.05 -6.74 32.21
CA PRO A 2 18.76 -6.09 32.33
C PRO A 2 17.94 -6.30 31.04
N SER A 3 16.65 -6.58 31.24
CA SER A 3 15.64 -6.80 30.21
C SER A 3 15.45 -5.56 29.35
N ARG A 4 15.55 -5.72 28.03
CA ARG A 4 15.07 -4.74 27.07
C ARG A 4 13.55 -4.83 27.00
N ALA A 5 12.88 -4.09 27.88
CA ALA A 5 11.48 -3.76 27.70
C ALA A 5 11.35 -3.01 26.36
N GLY A 6 10.61 -3.60 25.40
CA GLY A 6 10.28 -2.96 24.14
C GLY A 6 9.52 -1.68 24.44
N LYS A 7 10.04 -0.55 23.95
CA LYS A 7 9.27 0.70 23.89
C LYS A 7 8.04 0.43 23.03
N THR A 8 6.87 0.63 23.62
CA THR A 8 5.62 0.82 22.90
C THR A 8 5.82 1.89 21.84
N ILE A 9 5.65 1.51 20.58
CA ILE A 9 5.56 2.44 19.46
C ILE A 9 4.15 3.03 19.56
N ASP A 10 4.06 4.26 20.07
CA ASP A 10 2.84 5.06 19.94
C ASP A 10 2.57 5.24 18.44
N ASN A 11 1.45 4.68 17.98
CA ASN A 11 1.01 4.76 16.60
C ASN A 11 0.51 6.20 16.34
N PRO A 12 1.26 7.06 15.63
CA PRO A 12 0.85 8.45 15.39
C PRO A 12 -0.21 8.57 14.29
N GLY A 13 -0.75 7.44 13.79
CA GLY A 13 -1.52 7.33 12.55
C GLY A 13 -2.90 7.99 12.50
N ALA A 14 -3.28 8.80 13.49
CA ALA A 14 -4.57 9.52 13.52
C ALA A 14 -4.45 11.02 13.21
N ALA A 15 -3.37 11.46 12.55
CA ALA A 15 -3.33 12.80 11.95
C ALA A 15 -4.30 12.86 10.76
N SER A 16 -5.17 13.87 10.73
CA SER A 16 -6.14 14.11 9.65
C SER A 16 -5.45 14.19 8.29
N TYR A 17 -5.62 13.15 7.48
CA TYR A 17 -5.13 13.13 6.11
C TYR A 17 -5.92 14.11 5.24
N PRO A 18 -5.30 14.79 4.26
CA PRO A 18 -6.08 15.38 3.18
C PRO A 18 -6.95 14.28 2.53
N PRO A 19 -8.19 14.57 2.14
CA PRO A 19 -9.19 13.55 1.79
C PRO A 19 -8.84 12.68 0.57
N ASN A 20 -7.77 13.00 -0.17
CA ASN A 20 -7.45 12.37 -1.45
C ASN A 20 -6.08 11.69 -1.53
N VAL A 21 -5.14 11.94 -0.63
CA VAL A 21 -3.75 11.49 -0.83
C VAL A 21 -3.55 10.08 -0.27
N SER A 22 -3.27 9.11 -1.14
CA SER A 22 -3.10 7.68 -0.80
C SER A 22 -1.67 7.23 -0.90
N GLY A 23 -1.34 6.17 -0.18
CA GLY A 23 -0.16 5.32 -0.32
C GLY A 23 0.21 4.89 -1.75
N VAL A 24 -0.73 4.90 -2.70
CA VAL A 24 -0.60 4.21 -4.00
C VAL A 24 0.64 4.61 -4.80
N ILE A 25 0.98 5.90 -4.88
CA ILE A 25 2.15 6.34 -5.65
C ILE A 25 3.44 5.85 -5.00
N GLY A 26 3.56 6.02 -3.68
CA GLY A 26 4.70 5.54 -2.91
C GLY A 26 4.87 4.02 -3.00
N HIS A 27 3.82 3.25 -2.69
CA HIS A 27 3.90 1.78 -2.72
C HIS A 27 4.13 1.22 -4.13
N THR A 28 3.54 1.84 -5.16
CA THR A 28 3.82 1.45 -6.55
C THR A 28 5.29 1.73 -6.89
N ALA A 29 5.85 2.86 -6.47
CA ALA A 29 7.25 3.17 -6.71
C ALA A 29 8.20 2.23 -5.94
N TYR A 30 7.90 1.90 -4.68
CA TYR A 30 8.64 0.89 -3.92
C TYR A 30 8.68 -0.43 -4.68
N ALA A 31 7.52 -0.87 -5.19
CA ALA A 31 7.39 -2.11 -5.95
C ALA A 31 8.18 -2.09 -7.26
N ILE A 32 8.10 -1.01 -8.03
CA ILE A 32 8.87 -0.87 -9.28
C ILE A 32 10.38 -0.95 -9.01
N LEU A 33 10.86 -0.26 -7.98
CA LEU A 33 12.29 -0.24 -7.66
C LEU A 33 12.76 -1.58 -7.08
N ALA A 34 11.96 -2.22 -6.24
CA ALA A 34 12.25 -3.56 -5.72
C ALA A 34 12.29 -4.61 -6.84
N ALA A 35 11.39 -4.53 -7.82
CA ALA A 35 11.40 -5.41 -8.99
C ALA A 35 12.69 -5.25 -9.80
N ARG A 36 13.13 -4.00 -10.04
CA ARG A 36 14.41 -3.73 -10.73
C ARG A 36 15.61 -4.27 -9.95
N ALA A 37 15.68 -3.99 -8.65
CA ALA A 37 16.75 -4.51 -7.81
C ALA A 37 16.78 -6.06 -7.80
N ALA A 38 15.61 -6.70 -7.73
CA ALA A 38 15.50 -8.16 -7.83
C ALA A 38 15.97 -8.70 -9.19
N GLU A 39 15.65 -8.02 -10.29
CA GLU A 39 16.11 -8.36 -11.64
C GLU A 39 17.65 -8.21 -11.78
N GLU A 40 18.21 -7.10 -11.32
CA GLU A 40 19.65 -6.83 -11.34
C GLU A 40 20.45 -7.88 -10.54
N ARG A 41 19.91 -8.28 -9.39
CA ARG A 41 20.44 -9.34 -8.53
C ARG A 41 20.14 -10.75 -9.02
N LYS A 42 19.34 -10.90 -10.09
CA LYS A 42 18.90 -12.19 -10.67
C LYS A 42 18.21 -13.09 -9.64
N LEU A 43 17.40 -12.51 -8.77
CA LEU A 43 16.65 -13.29 -7.78
C LEU A 43 15.65 -14.23 -8.49
N PRO A 44 15.42 -15.46 -7.99
CA PRO A 44 14.48 -16.41 -8.60
C PRO A 44 13.04 -15.89 -8.75
N VAL A 45 12.65 -14.90 -7.94
CA VAL A 45 11.32 -14.27 -7.98
C VAL A 45 11.18 -13.23 -9.09
N ALA A 46 12.28 -12.72 -9.66
CA ALA A 46 12.24 -11.65 -10.65
C ALA A 46 11.49 -12.05 -11.95
N PRO A 47 11.70 -13.26 -12.53
CA PRO A 47 10.90 -13.71 -13.67
C PRO A 47 9.39 -13.80 -13.37
N VAL A 48 9.01 -14.18 -12.15
CA VAL A 48 7.61 -14.24 -11.72
C VAL A 48 6.99 -12.84 -11.64
N ILE A 49 7.71 -11.89 -11.01
CA ILE A 49 7.28 -10.49 -10.92
C ILE A 49 7.08 -9.92 -12.32
N ARG A 50 8.07 -10.08 -13.21
CA ARG A 50 8.00 -9.60 -14.59
C ARG A 50 6.86 -10.24 -15.39
N GLY A 51 6.66 -11.56 -15.25
CA GLY A 51 5.61 -12.30 -15.96
C GLY A 51 4.19 -11.95 -15.52
N HIS A 52 4.03 -11.41 -14.31
CA HIS A 52 2.73 -11.07 -13.71
C HIS A 52 2.74 -9.67 -13.09
N TYR A 53 3.36 -8.72 -13.77
CA TYR A 53 3.68 -7.41 -13.23
C TYR A 53 2.46 -6.64 -12.71
N ASP A 54 1.32 -6.72 -13.41
CA ASP A 54 0.09 -6.04 -13.00
C ASP A 54 -0.49 -6.65 -11.71
N SER A 55 -0.38 -7.97 -11.53
CA SER A 55 -0.78 -8.66 -10.28
C SER A 55 0.18 -8.33 -9.13
N TYR A 56 1.48 -8.26 -9.40
CA TYR A 56 2.49 -7.80 -8.44
C TYR A 56 2.23 -6.36 -7.96
N LEU A 57 2.02 -5.42 -8.87
CA LEU A 57 1.74 -4.02 -8.51
C LEU A 57 0.38 -3.85 -7.81
N SER A 58 -0.62 -4.65 -8.20
CA SER A 58 -1.90 -4.69 -7.48
C SER A 58 -1.75 -5.21 -6.06
N GLY A 59 -1.00 -6.30 -5.86
CA GLY A 59 -0.65 -6.79 -4.53
C GLY A 59 0.09 -5.75 -3.68
N ALA A 60 0.99 -4.97 -4.30
CA ALA A 60 1.75 -3.92 -3.61
C ALA A 60 0.90 -2.73 -3.14
N TYR A 61 -0.33 -2.58 -3.64
CA TYR A 61 -1.24 -1.55 -3.14
C TYR A 61 -2.54 -2.17 -2.60
N LEU A 62 -3.40 -2.68 -3.47
CA LEU A 62 -4.72 -3.23 -3.12
C LEU A 62 -4.63 -4.56 -2.34
N GLY A 63 -3.47 -5.24 -2.40
CA GLY A 63 -3.17 -6.38 -1.54
C GLY A 63 -3.11 -6.04 -0.06
N CYS A 64 -2.84 -4.78 0.31
CA CYS A 64 -2.68 -4.37 1.70
C CYS A 64 -3.61 -3.22 2.12
N ASP A 65 -3.80 -2.21 1.27
CA ASP A 65 -4.67 -1.05 1.53
C ASP A 65 -6.16 -1.38 1.30
N ILE A 66 -6.65 -2.34 2.10
CA ILE A 66 -8.05 -2.83 2.09
C ILE A 66 -9.08 -1.72 2.33
N GLN A 67 -8.66 -0.64 2.98
CA GLN A 67 -9.46 0.55 3.23
C GLN A 67 -9.61 1.50 2.02
N THR A 68 -9.21 1.12 0.81
CA THR A 68 -9.44 1.90 -0.42
C THR A 68 -10.92 1.87 -0.82
N VAL A 69 -11.76 2.46 0.03
CA VAL A 69 -13.20 2.63 -0.16
C VAL A 69 -13.54 4.12 -0.04
N PRO A 70 -14.71 4.57 -0.52
CA PRO A 70 -15.14 5.96 -0.32
C PRO A 70 -15.34 6.24 1.16
N SER A 71 -15.14 7.49 1.57
CA SER A 71 -15.55 7.92 2.92
C SER A 71 -16.91 8.62 2.91
N ALA A 72 -17.29 9.21 1.77
CA ALA A 72 -18.54 9.94 1.62
C ALA A 72 -19.08 9.88 0.18
N ILE A 73 -20.32 10.32 0.02
CA ILE A 73 -20.98 10.59 -1.27
C ILE A 73 -21.23 12.09 -1.40
N CYS A 74 -20.80 12.69 -2.51
CA CYS A 74 -21.15 14.06 -2.86
C CYS A 74 -22.65 14.14 -3.21
N LEU A 75 -23.40 15.00 -2.52
CA LEU A 75 -24.84 15.10 -2.74
C LEU A 75 -25.21 15.76 -4.07
N ASP A 76 -24.34 16.62 -4.60
CA ASP A 76 -24.59 17.34 -5.86
C ASP A 76 -24.42 16.42 -7.09
N THR A 77 -23.48 15.48 -7.03
CA THR A 77 -23.10 14.63 -8.17
C THR A 77 -23.50 13.16 -8.00
N GLY A 78 -23.78 12.73 -6.76
CA GLY A 78 -23.94 11.32 -6.42
C GLY A 78 -22.63 10.53 -6.42
N GLU A 79 -21.48 11.15 -6.71
CA GLU A 79 -20.22 10.44 -6.81
C GLU A 79 -19.61 10.11 -5.44
N PRO A 80 -18.99 8.92 -5.30
CA PRO A 80 -18.20 8.59 -4.11
C PRO A 80 -16.92 9.41 -4.06
N VAL A 81 -16.56 9.89 -2.88
CA VAL A 81 -15.40 10.76 -2.61
C VAL A 81 -14.70 10.38 -1.29
N GLY A 82 -13.49 10.89 -1.10
CA GLY A 82 -12.67 10.63 0.09
C GLY A 82 -11.88 9.33 0.02
N HIS A 83 -11.33 8.87 1.14
CA HIS A 83 -10.53 7.65 1.18
C HIS A 83 -10.56 7.02 2.56
N GLY A 84 -11.08 5.79 2.65
CA GLY A 84 -11.10 5.00 3.87
C GLY A 84 -11.80 5.72 5.03
N PRO A 85 -11.29 5.63 6.27
CA PRO A 85 -11.93 6.19 7.46
C PRO A 85 -11.71 7.70 7.63
N VAL A 86 -11.10 8.38 6.64
CA VAL A 86 -10.80 9.82 6.70
C VAL A 86 -12.08 10.63 6.52
N PRO A 87 -12.47 11.47 7.50
CA PRO A 87 -13.67 12.29 7.39
C PRO A 87 -13.61 13.25 6.20
N VAL A 88 -14.74 13.41 5.52
CA VAL A 88 -14.93 14.42 4.48
C VAL A 88 -16.09 15.30 4.93
N GLU A 89 -15.81 16.57 5.20
CA GLU A 89 -16.83 17.54 5.62
C GLU A 89 -17.56 18.16 4.43
N ARG A 90 -16.87 18.31 3.30
CA ARG A 90 -17.39 18.90 2.06
C ARG A 90 -16.85 18.17 0.85
N SER A 91 -17.63 18.17 -0.22
CA SER A 91 -17.27 17.50 -1.46
C SER A 91 -15.98 18.10 -2.03
N PRO A 92 -14.93 17.29 -2.30
CA PRO A 92 -13.75 17.79 -3.01
C PRO A 92 -14.03 18.13 -4.48
N LEU A 93 -15.20 17.72 -5.00
CA LEU A 93 -15.59 17.98 -6.40
C LEU A 93 -16.31 19.33 -6.55
N THR A 94 -17.16 19.69 -5.59
CA THR A 94 -18.06 20.86 -5.70
C THR A 94 -17.93 21.86 -4.56
N GLY A 95 -17.26 21.49 -3.47
CA GLY A 95 -17.29 22.24 -2.21
C GLY A 95 -18.62 22.14 -1.45
N GLY A 96 -19.61 21.42 -2.00
CA GLY A 96 -20.95 21.25 -1.46
C GLY A 96 -21.06 20.18 -0.37
N ALA A 97 -22.29 19.86 0.02
CA ALA A 97 -22.57 18.91 1.08
C ALA A 97 -22.24 17.47 0.68
N VAL A 98 -21.94 16.66 1.69
CA VAL A 98 -21.69 15.22 1.55
C VAL A 98 -22.52 14.45 2.57
N ARG A 99 -22.76 13.17 2.30
CA ARG A 99 -23.23 12.20 3.30
C ARG A 99 -22.19 11.10 3.49
N PRO A 100 -22.08 10.50 4.69
CA PRO A 100 -21.21 9.34 4.90
C PRO A 100 -21.52 8.21 3.92
N TRP A 101 -20.47 7.51 3.49
CA TRP A 101 -20.59 6.28 2.72
C TRP A 101 -20.58 5.07 3.65
N THR A 102 -21.32 4.04 3.28
CA THR A 102 -21.37 2.73 3.92
C THR A 102 -21.42 1.64 2.86
N LEU A 103 -20.83 0.48 3.18
CA LEU A 103 -21.03 -0.75 2.42
C LEU A 103 -22.28 -1.46 2.94
N SER A 104 -23.25 -1.69 2.06
CA SER A 104 -24.41 -2.53 2.39
C SER A 104 -24.05 -4.00 2.19
N PHE A 105 -24.09 -4.79 3.26
CA PHE A 105 -23.75 -6.21 3.23
C PHE A 105 -24.62 -6.99 4.23
N GLU A 106 -25.33 -8.01 3.75
CA GLU A 106 -26.20 -8.86 4.57
C GLU A 106 -27.19 -8.09 5.47
N GLY A 107 -27.77 -7.01 4.93
CA GLY A 107 -28.73 -6.17 5.65
C GLY A 107 -28.11 -5.25 6.70
N ARG A 108 -26.78 -5.14 6.74
CA ARG A 108 -26.03 -4.20 7.59
C ARG A 108 -25.36 -3.13 6.75
N GLU A 109 -25.30 -1.93 7.30
CA GLU A 109 -24.48 -0.84 6.76
C GLU A 109 -23.16 -0.79 7.52
N ILE A 110 -22.05 -0.97 6.81
CA ILE A 110 -20.71 -1.08 7.37
C ILE A 110 -19.92 0.16 6.98
N THR A 111 -19.40 0.88 7.98
CA THR A 111 -18.63 2.10 7.75
C THR A 111 -17.19 1.80 7.32
N PRO A 112 -16.51 2.73 6.64
CA PRO A 112 -15.07 2.62 6.35
C PRO A 112 -14.19 2.41 7.58
N ARG A 113 -14.58 2.96 8.74
CA ARG A 113 -13.87 2.76 10.01
C ARG A 113 -14.01 1.33 10.51
N GLU A 114 -15.20 0.74 10.43
CA GLU A 114 -15.38 -0.67 10.76
C GLU A 114 -14.59 -1.58 9.81
N ILE A 115 -14.52 -1.25 8.51
CA ILE A 115 -13.68 -1.97 7.55
C ILE A 115 -12.20 -1.90 7.96
N HIS A 116 -11.70 -0.69 8.25
CA HIS A 116 -10.33 -0.49 8.70
C HIS A 116 -10.03 -1.28 9.98
N ASP A 117 -10.85 -1.11 11.02
CA ASP A 117 -10.62 -1.73 12.33
C ASP A 117 -10.69 -3.25 12.28
N THR A 118 -11.44 -3.81 11.32
CA THR A 118 -11.58 -5.27 11.14
C THR A 118 -10.44 -5.87 10.32
N PHE A 119 -10.00 -5.20 9.24
CA PHE A 119 -9.15 -5.81 8.20
C PHE A 119 -7.77 -5.19 8.05
N TYR A 120 -7.52 -3.95 8.50
CA TYR A 120 -6.25 -3.26 8.25
C TYR A 120 -5.06 -3.99 8.90
N GLY A 121 -5.20 -4.38 10.17
CA GLY A 121 -4.20 -5.20 10.87
C GLY A 121 -4.01 -6.58 10.26
N ARG A 122 -5.07 -7.19 9.71
CA ARG A 122 -5.00 -8.49 9.01
C ARG A 122 -4.20 -8.41 7.71
N ALA A 123 -4.28 -7.28 7.03
CA ALA A 123 -3.53 -7.04 5.81
C ALA A 123 -2.05 -6.71 6.09
N HIS A 124 -1.76 -5.93 7.14
CA HIS A 124 -0.40 -5.48 7.44
C HIS A 124 0.40 -6.42 8.35
N LEU A 125 -0.29 -7.21 9.18
CA LEU A 125 0.22 -8.20 10.15
C LEU A 125 1.12 -7.67 11.28
N ILE A 126 2.13 -6.87 10.95
CA ILE A 126 3.13 -6.32 11.88
C ILE A 126 2.69 -4.99 12.50
N LEU A 127 1.64 -4.37 11.95
CA LEU A 127 1.10 -3.08 12.39
C LEU A 127 -0.38 -2.98 12.04
N GLY A 128 -1.04 -1.91 12.50
CA GLY A 128 -2.39 -1.56 12.06
C GLY A 128 -3.53 -2.34 12.73
N TRP A 129 -3.24 -3.20 13.70
CA TRP A 129 -4.27 -3.86 14.50
C TRP A 129 -5.02 -2.87 15.40
N ALA A 130 -6.35 -3.01 15.44
CA ALA A 130 -7.17 -2.33 16.43
C ALA A 130 -6.73 -2.70 17.85
N GLU A 131 -6.97 -1.82 18.83
CA GLU A 131 -6.49 -1.99 20.20
C GLU A 131 -6.86 -3.36 20.80
N LYS A 132 -8.11 -3.78 20.62
CA LYS A 132 -8.64 -5.07 21.08
C LYS A 132 -7.96 -6.30 20.44
N ASP A 133 -7.35 -6.14 19.27
CA ASP A 133 -6.78 -7.22 18.47
C ASP A 133 -5.25 -7.15 18.39
N ARG A 134 -4.59 -6.23 19.14
CA ARG A 134 -3.12 -6.07 19.11
C ARG A 134 -2.37 -7.35 19.45
N GLY A 135 -2.97 -8.26 20.21
CA GLY A 135 -2.39 -9.57 20.54
C GLY A 135 -2.18 -10.49 19.34
N GLU A 136 -2.77 -10.17 18.19
CA GLU A 136 -2.63 -10.93 16.93
C GLU A 136 -1.53 -10.41 16.00
N THR A 137 -0.83 -9.35 16.43
CA THR A 137 0.34 -8.79 15.74
C THR A 137 1.47 -9.81 15.75
N ILE A 138 2.12 -10.01 14.61
CA ILE A 138 3.34 -10.85 14.53
C ILE A 138 4.60 -9.97 14.54
N GLY A 139 5.68 -10.46 15.15
CA GLY A 139 6.96 -9.76 15.13
C GLY A 139 7.61 -9.79 13.74
N TRP A 140 8.52 -8.85 13.46
CA TRP A 140 9.22 -8.82 12.16
C TRP A 140 9.98 -10.11 11.83
N SER A 141 10.62 -10.72 12.83
CA SER A 141 11.31 -12.00 12.64
C SER A 141 10.34 -13.11 12.21
N GLU A 142 9.12 -13.12 12.76
CA GLU A 142 8.07 -14.08 12.42
C GLU A 142 7.40 -13.75 11.08
N PHE A 143 7.36 -12.47 10.69
CA PHE A 143 6.77 -12.03 9.42
C PHE A 143 7.45 -12.65 8.21
N LEU A 144 8.78 -12.79 8.20
CA LEU A 144 9.48 -13.44 7.08
C LEU A 144 9.11 -14.91 6.95
N ASP A 145 8.94 -15.62 8.08
CA ASP A 145 8.51 -17.01 8.08
C ASP A 145 7.03 -17.13 7.66
N PHE A 146 6.17 -16.22 8.15
CA PHE A 146 4.77 -16.10 7.72
C PHE A 146 4.68 -15.88 6.20
N ALA A 147 5.44 -14.92 5.66
CA ALA A 147 5.45 -14.63 4.24
C ALA A 147 5.99 -15.80 3.41
N ALA A 148 6.98 -16.55 3.92
CA ALA A 148 7.52 -17.73 3.27
C ALA A 148 6.48 -18.86 3.17
N ASP A 149 5.69 -19.05 4.24
CA ASP A 149 4.58 -20.00 4.24
C ASP A 149 3.47 -19.57 3.27
N VAL A 150 3.09 -18.29 3.26
CA VAL A 150 2.14 -17.74 2.29
C VAL A 150 2.61 -17.96 0.85
N ALA A 151 3.88 -17.66 0.55
CA ALA A 151 4.44 -17.81 -0.78
C ALA A 151 4.48 -19.27 -1.22
N GLY A 152 4.79 -20.19 -0.30
CA GLY A 152 4.69 -21.62 -0.55
C GLY A 152 3.26 -22.05 -0.80
N ASP A 153 2.32 -21.63 0.03
CA ASP A 153 0.91 -21.98 -0.12
C ASP A 153 0.33 -21.39 -1.42
N ALA A 154 0.79 -20.21 -1.87
CA ALA A 154 0.44 -19.62 -3.15
C ALA A 154 0.76 -20.53 -4.33
N LEU A 155 1.92 -21.22 -4.28
CA LEU A 155 2.35 -22.15 -5.32
C LEU A 155 1.58 -23.48 -5.31
N GLU A 156 1.17 -23.96 -4.14
CA GLU A 156 0.57 -25.29 -3.99
C GLU A 156 -0.96 -25.29 -3.98
N LEU A 157 -1.58 -24.25 -3.42
CA LEU A 157 -3.02 -24.25 -3.09
C LEU A 157 -3.86 -23.33 -3.98
N PHE A 158 -3.28 -22.26 -4.53
CA PHE A 158 -4.06 -21.16 -5.12
C PHE A 158 -4.00 -21.10 -6.66
N GLY A 159 -4.14 -22.28 -7.28
CA GLY A 159 -4.30 -22.44 -8.72
C GLY A 159 -2.98 -22.67 -9.47
N PRO A 160 -3.05 -23.10 -10.75
CA PRO A 160 -1.87 -23.35 -11.55
C PRO A 160 -1.16 -22.04 -11.93
N GLY A 161 0.17 -22.04 -11.89
CA GLY A 161 1.01 -20.92 -12.30
C GLY A 161 1.50 -20.04 -11.14
N THR A 162 2.01 -18.85 -11.46
CA THR A 162 2.74 -18.00 -10.51
C THR A 162 2.10 -16.63 -10.27
N ARG A 163 0.87 -16.41 -10.74
CA ARG A 163 0.19 -15.11 -10.63
C ARG A 163 -0.17 -14.77 -9.18
N GLY A 164 -0.73 -15.73 -8.44
CA GLY A 164 -0.97 -15.59 -7.01
C GLY A 164 0.32 -15.34 -6.21
N LEU A 165 1.43 -15.97 -6.59
CA LEU A 165 2.74 -15.68 -6.00
C LEU A 165 3.19 -14.25 -6.29
N ALA A 166 3.00 -13.75 -7.51
CA ALA A 166 3.33 -12.37 -7.85
C ALA A 166 2.54 -11.37 -6.98
N TRP A 167 1.24 -11.62 -6.77
CA TRP A 167 0.44 -10.84 -5.82
C TRP A 167 1.01 -10.85 -4.40
N VAL A 168 1.39 -12.04 -3.89
CA VAL A 168 2.01 -12.18 -2.56
C VAL A 168 3.32 -11.40 -2.46
N LEU A 169 4.16 -11.41 -3.49
CA LEU A 169 5.39 -10.62 -3.54
C LEU A 169 5.10 -9.11 -3.52
N GLY A 170 4.00 -8.70 -4.17
CA GLY A 170 3.49 -7.34 -4.12
C GLY A 170 3.07 -6.97 -2.70
N TRP A 171 2.19 -7.76 -2.10
CA TRP A 171 1.74 -7.58 -0.72
C TRP A 171 2.93 -7.53 0.26
N PHE A 172 3.90 -8.42 0.09
CA PHE A 172 5.14 -8.42 0.87
C PHE A 172 5.90 -7.09 0.72
N THR A 173 6.09 -6.61 -0.51
CA THR A 173 6.69 -5.30 -0.81
C THR A 173 5.97 -4.19 -0.05
N HIS A 174 4.64 -4.21 -0.03
CA HIS A 174 3.86 -3.24 0.72
C HIS A 174 4.22 -3.28 2.20
N VAL A 175 4.09 -4.44 2.86
CA VAL A 175 4.32 -4.57 4.30
C VAL A 175 5.74 -4.15 4.69
N VAL A 176 6.75 -4.52 3.90
CA VAL A 176 8.14 -4.11 4.13
C VAL A 176 8.31 -2.60 3.96
N GLY A 177 7.85 -2.04 2.84
CA GLY A 177 7.97 -0.60 2.55
C GLY A 177 7.25 0.26 3.60
N ASP A 178 6.07 -0.19 4.03
CA ASP A 178 5.27 0.47 5.04
C ASP A 178 5.93 0.38 6.43
N GLY A 179 6.52 -0.78 6.74
CA GLY A 179 7.36 -0.96 7.93
C GLY A 179 8.55 -0.01 7.96
N LEU A 180 9.25 0.19 6.84
CA LEU A 180 10.40 1.09 6.72
C LEU A 180 10.02 2.57 6.88
N ILE A 181 8.99 3.02 6.13
CA ILE A 181 8.59 4.43 6.12
C ILE A 181 7.94 4.84 7.45
N LYS A 182 7.21 3.93 8.11
CA LYS A 182 6.62 4.16 9.44
C LYS A 182 7.59 3.87 10.59
N SER A 183 8.85 3.54 10.30
CA SER A 183 9.91 3.23 11.28
C SER A 183 9.61 2.05 12.23
N VAL A 184 8.69 1.16 11.83
CA VAL A 184 8.52 -0.16 12.46
C VAL A 184 9.76 -1.01 12.18
N LEU A 185 10.30 -0.87 10.97
CA LEU A 185 11.57 -1.44 10.55
C LEU A 185 12.64 -0.36 10.51
N GLN A 186 13.83 -0.72 10.98
CA GLN A 186 15.01 0.11 10.84
C GLN A 186 15.59 -0.08 9.43
N GLY A 187 16.34 0.91 8.96
CA GLY A 187 17.06 0.82 7.68
C GLY A 187 16.87 2.04 6.79
N LEU A 188 15.76 2.76 6.91
CA LEU A 188 15.53 3.98 6.15
C LEU A 188 15.89 5.22 6.98
N ASN A 189 16.89 5.98 6.54
CA ASN A 189 17.20 7.28 7.12
C ASN A 189 16.62 8.40 6.23
N LEU A 190 15.41 8.83 6.57
CA LEU A 190 14.72 9.92 5.89
C LEU A 190 14.14 10.89 6.93
N HIS A 191 14.50 12.15 6.79
CA HIS A 191 13.89 13.26 7.50
C HIS A 191 13.61 14.36 6.48
N LEU A 192 12.33 14.57 6.17
CA LEU A 192 11.87 15.57 5.22
C LEU A 192 11.54 16.88 5.97
N LEU A 193 10.33 17.43 5.86
CA LEU A 193 10.00 18.74 6.43
C LEU A 193 10.01 18.72 7.97
N ASP A 194 9.31 17.76 8.55
CA ASP A 194 9.08 17.65 9.99
C ASP A 194 9.21 16.21 10.53
N GLY A 195 9.80 15.31 9.73
CA GLY A 195 9.95 13.90 10.08
C GLY A 195 10.06 12.98 8.87
N LYS A 196 9.88 11.68 9.10
CA LYS A 196 9.93 10.65 8.04
C LYS A 196 8.60 10.46 7.33
N TYR A 197 7.53 10.28 8.11
CA TYR A 197 6.19 9.99 7.62
C TYR A 197 5.17 10.83 8.41
N THR A 198 4.77 11.95 7.81
CA THR A 198 3.82 12.91 8.40
C THR A 198 2.84 13.36 7.31
N ALA A 199 1.69 13.90 7.72
CA ALA A 199 0.67 14.37 6.79
C ALA A 199 1.18 15.52 5.88
N THR A 200 2.07 16.37 6.41
CA THR A 200 2.72 17.51 5.72
C THR A 200 3.77 17.06 4.71
N ASN A 201 4.46 15.94 4.97
CA ASN A 201 5.45 15.36 4.06
C ASN A 201 4.80 14.65 2.85
N ARG A 202 3.57 14.17 2.99
CA ARG A 202 2.92 13.31 1.98
C ARG A 202 2.81 13.99 0.60
N PRO A 203 2.35 15.26 0.46
CA PRO A 203 2.33 15.93 -0.83
C PRO A 203 3.71 16.01 -1.49
N VAL A 204 4.77 16.26 -0.71
CA VAL A 204 6.15 16.34 -1.22
C VAL A 204 6.59 14.99 -1.76
N GLN A 205 6.38 13.91 -0.98
CA GLN A 205 6.74 12.55 -1.36
C GLN A 205 6.01 12.10 -2.63
N ASP A 206 4.69 12.32 -2.71
CA ASP A 206 3.88 11.89 -3.85
C ASP A 206 4.16 12.75 -5.10
N LEU A 207 4.30 14.07 -4.98
CA LEU A 207 4.62 14.93 -6.13
C LEU A 207 5.99 14.62 -6.72
N MET A 208 7.00 14.39 -5.87
CA MET A 208 8.34 13.98 -6.31
C MET A 208 8.30 12.62 -6.99
N THR A 209 7.67 11.64 -6.34
CA THR A 209 7.58 10.29 -6.86
C THR A 209 6.80 10.25 -8.17
N PHE A 210 5.72 11.02 -8.28
CA PHE A 210 4.90 11.06 -9.48
C PHE A 210 5.61 11.76 -10.65
N ASN A 211 6.09 12.99 -10.46
CA ASN A 211 6.58 13.83 -11.55
C ASN A 211 8.06 13.61 -11.85
N GLU A 212 8.94 13.64 -10.85
CA GLU A 212 10.38 13.57 -11.10
C GLU A 212 10.84 12.14 -11.32
N ILE A 213 10.39 11.23 -10.47
CA ILE A 213 10.87 9.85 -10.49
C ILE A 213 10.03 9.07 -11.50
N GLY A 214 8.72 9.03 -11.33
CA GLY A 214 7.82 8.28 -12.18
C GLY A 214 7.82 8.75 -13.63
N LYS A 215 7.43 10.01 -13.89
CA LYS A 215 7.34 10.52 -15.26
C LYS A 215 8.70 10.77 -15.90
N LYS A 216 9.58 11.57 -15.28
CA LYS A 216 10.83 12.00 -15.95
C LYS A 216 11.91 10.92 -15.96
N GLU A 217 12.19 10.28 -14.83
CA GLU A 217 13.26 9.28 -14.74
C GLU A 217 12.83 7.91 -15.28
N LEU A 218 11.67 7.41 -14.84
CA LEU A 218 11.21 6.05 -15.14
C LEU A 218 10.33 5.96 -16.39
N GLY A 219 9.91 7.09 -16.96
CA GLY A 219 9.07 7.13 -18.17
C GLY A 219 7.66 6.55 -17.97
N LEU A 220 7.12 6.57 -16.74
CA LEU A 220 5.86 5.94 -16.42
C LEU A 220 4.66 6.74 -16.96
N ASP A 221 3.75 6.03 -17.61
CA ASP A 221 2.37 6.46 -17.77
C ASP A 221 1.57 6.06 -16.53
N TRP A 222 1.50 6.97 -15.55
CA TRP A 222 0.75 6.74 -14.32
C TRP A 222 -0.73 6.46 -14.54
N SER A 223 -1.35 7.07 -15.56
CA SER A 223 -2.79 6.86 -15.80
C SER A 223 -3.04 5.42 -16.23
N ASN A 224 -2.29 4.94 -17.22
CA ASN A 224 -2.37 3.56 -17.66
C ASN A 224 -1.96 2.59 -16.54
N LEU A 225 -0.87 2.88 -15.83
CA LEU A 225 -0.37 2.02 -14.76
C LEU A 225 -1.40 1.82 -13.64
N LEU A 226 -1.97 2.91 -13.12
CA LEU A 226 -2.95 2.85 -12.04
C LEU A 226 -4.24 2.15 -12.48
N ASN A 227 -4.64 2.30 -13.75
CA ASN A 227 -5.80 1.59 -14.30
C ASN A 227 -5.55 0.08 -14.37
N ARG A 228 -4.34 -0.36 -14.76
CA ARG A 228 -3.99 -1.79 -14.76
C ARG A 228 -3.93 -2.36 -13.35
N ILE A 229 -3.39 -1.62 -12.38
CA ILE A 229 -3.41 -1.98 -10.96
C ILE A 229 -4.84 -2.23 -10.49
N ALA A 230 -5.76 -1.31 -10.76
CA ALA A 230 -7.15 -1.43 -10.33
C ALA A 230 -7.96 -2.48 -11.12
N ALA A 231 -7.54 -2.82 -12.34
CA ALA A 231 -8.18 -3.82 -13.19
C ALA A 231 -7.64 -5.25 -12.97
N ALA A 232 -6.49 -5.40 -12.30
CA ALA A 232 -5.92 -6.71 -11.99
C ALA A 232 -6.93 -7.51 -11.13
N PRO A 233 -7.15 -8.80 -11.44
CA PRO A 233 -8.01 -9.65 -10.63
C PRO A 233 -7.49 -9.78 -9.20
N VAL A 234 -8.40 -9.75 -8.23
CA VAL A 234 -8.10 -10.11 -6.84
C VAL A 234 -7.69 -11.59 -6.81
N GLU A 235 -6.56 -11.90 -6.17
CA GLU A 235 -6.12 -13.28 -6.00
C GLU A 235 -6.65 -13.88 -4.69
N GLU A 236 -7.11 -15.13 -4.75
CA GLU A 236 -7.67 -15.86 -3.60
C GLU A 236 -6.70 -15.99 -2.41
N VAL A 237 -5.40 -15.99 -2.69
CA VAL A 237 -4.35 -16.01 -1.66
C VAL A 237 -4.41 -14.80 -0.72
N GLN A 238 -5.06 -13.70 -1.11
CA GLN A 238 -5.30 -12.56 -0.22
C GLN A 238 -6.15 -12.92 1.00
N LEU A 239 -7.18 -13.73 0.81
CA LEU A 239 -8.01 -14.22 1.91
C LEU A 239 -7.18 -15.09 2.86
N HIS A 240 -6.21 -15.83 2.31
CA HIS A 240 -5.32 -16.71 3.04
C HIS A 240 -4.32 -15.96 3.91
N TYR A 241 -3.55 -15.01 3.37
CA TYR A 241 -2.57 -14.26 4.17
C TYR A 241 -3.24 -13.30 5.17
N MET A 242 -4.47 -12.83 4.89
CA MET A 242 -5.27 -12.08 5.85
C MET A 242 -5.91 -12.97 6.93
N ARG A 243 -5.74 -14.30 6.84
CA ARG A 243 -6.32 -15.31 7.72
C ARG A 243 -7.85 -15.21 7.80
N CYS A 244 -8.49 -14.79 6.71
CA CYS A 244 -9.94 -14.71 6.56
C CYS A 244 -10.51 -15.85 5.70
N GLY A 245 -9.66 -16.64 5.04
CA GLY A 245 -10.07 -17.89 4.40
C GLY A 245 -10.07 -19.08 5.37
N ARG A 246 -10.37 -20.27 4.85
CA ARG A 246 -10.20 -21.53 5.59
C ARG A 246 -8.74 -21.71 6.02
N ARG A 247 -8.51 -22.05 7.30
CA ARG A 247 -7.18 -22.44 7.80
C ARG A 247 -6.69 -23.71 7.10
N GLN A 248 -5.60 -23.60 6.36
CA GLN A 248 -4.98 -24.68 5.59
C GLN A 248 -3.52 -24.38 5.26
N GLY A 249 -2.85 -25.31 4.58
CA GLY A 249 -1.47 -25.13 4.13
C GLY A 249 -0.45 -25.03 5.25
N ARG A 250 0.76 -24.61 4.88
CA ARG A 250 1.86 -24.35 5.81
C ARG A 250 1.51 -23.20 6.75
N LEU A 251 0.91 -22.14 6.22
CA LEU A 251 0.54 -20.97 7.01
C LEU A 251 -0.40 -21.36 8.15
N GLY A 252 -1.44 -22.13 7.84
CA GLY A 252 -2.42 -22.58 8.83
C GLY A 252 -1.85 -23.54 9.86
N ALA A 253 -0.78 -24.26 9.53
CA ALA A 253 -0.07 -25.15 10.44
C ALA A 253 0.85 -24.37 11.40
N HIS A 254 1.67 -23.46 10.89
CA HIS A 254 2.66 -22.72 11.68
C HIS A 254 2.06 -21.53 12.45
N PHE A 255 1.03 -20.88 11.90
CA PHE A 255 0.36 -19.71 12.49
C PHE A 255 -1.12 -19.99 12.79
N PRO A 256 -1.45 -20.75 13.86
CA PRO A 256 -2.82 -21.20 14.12
C PRO A 256 -3.76 -20.11 14.67
N LYS A 257 -3.26 -18.93 15.06
CA LYS A 257 -4.03 -17.84 15.67
C LYS A 257 -4.61 -16.86 14.66
N ALA A 258 -5.58 -16.05 15.10
CA ALA A 258 -6.31 -15.02 14.35
C ALA A 258 -7.07 -15.44 13.08
N TRP A 259 -7.20 -16.74 12.78
CA TRP A 259 -8.05 -17.19 11.68
C TRP A 259 -9.51 -16.83 11.94
N ALA A 260 -10.14 -16.18 10.97
CA ALA A 260 -11.52 -15.71 11.02
C ALA A 260 -12.24 -16.01 9.69
N PRO A 261 -12.47 -17.30 9.37
CA PRO A 261 -13.12 -17.72 8.11
C PRO A 261 -14.52 -17.12 7.93
N ASP A 262 -15.23 -16.81 9.02
CA ASP A 262 -16.55 -16.20 8.97
C ASP A 262 -16.52 -14.76 8.38
N LEU A 263 -15.35 -14.13 8.31
CA LEU A 263 -15.18 -12.83 7.67
C LEU A 263 -14.94 -12.92 6.16
N GLU A 264 -14.75 -14.12 5.58
CA GLU A 264 -14.47 -14.30 4.16
C GLU A 264 -15.50 -13.61 3.25
N PRO A 265 -16.83 -13.80 3.45
CA PRO A 265 -17.83 -13.22 2.55
C PRO A 265 -17.79 -11.68 2.54
N LEU A 266 -17.62 -11.08 3.72
CA LEU A 266 -17.49 -9.64 3.88
C LEU A 266 -16.20 -9.13 3.24
N LEU A 267 -15.08 -9.83 3.46
CA LEU A 267 -13.79 -9.44 2.86
C LEU A 267 -13.86 -9.45 1.33
N ARG A 268 -14.49 -10.44 0.71
CA ARG A 268 -14.69 -10.49 -0.74
C ARG A 268 -15.49 -9.28 -1.25
N ALA A 269 -16.57 -8.91 -0.56
CA ALA A 269 -17.36 -7.73 -0.92
C ALA A 269 -16.54 -6.44 -0.82
N ILE A 270 -15.73 -6.31 0.22
CA ILE A 270 -14.83 -5.15 0.40
C ILE A 270 -13.77 -5.12 -0.70
N LEU A 271 -13.15 -6.26 -1.05
CA LEU A 271 -12.15 -6.32 -2.11
C LEU A 271 -12.71 -5.92 -3.48
N ALA A 272 -13.96 -6.31 -3.79
CA ALA A 272 -14.63 -5.87 -5.00
C ALA A 272 -14.86 -4.34 -5.00
N GLU A 273 -15.33 -3.79 -3.87
CA GLU A 273 -15.53 -2.34 -3.73
C GLU A 273 -14.20 -1.57 -3.76
N ASN A 274 -13.14 -2.15 -3.21
CA ASN A 274 -11.80 -1.61 -3.16
C ASN A 274 -11.25 -1.36 -4.58
N HIS A 275 -11.33 -2.38 -5.44
CA HIS A 275 -10.95 -2.27 -6.85
C HIS A 275 -11.86 -1.29 -7.62
N ARG A 276 -13.17 -1.40 -7.46
CA ARG A 276 -14.14 -0.51 -8.13
C ARG A 276 -13.87 0.95 -7.77
N TYR A 277 -13.65 1.24 -6.50
CA TYR A 277 -13.42 2.61 -6.05
C TYR A 277 -12.06 3.14 -6.50
N GLN A 278 -11.02 2.31 -6.49
CA GLN A 278 -9.72 2.73 -7.00
C GLN A 278 -9.78 3.15 -8.48
N GLN A 279 -10.57 2.47 -9.32
CA GLN A 279 -10.78 2.87 -10.72
C GLN A 279 -11.36 4.29 -10.84
N ILE A 280 -12.36 4.63 -10.02
CA ILE A 280 -12.94 5.98 -9.98
C ILE A 280 -11.90 7.00 -9.52
N ARG A 281 -11.12 6.64 -8.50
CA ARG A 281 -10.19 7.52 -7.81
C ARG A 281 -8.92 7.81 -8.63
N ASN A 282 -8.47 6.86 -9.47
CA ASN A 282 -7.27 6.98 -10.30
C ASN A 282 -7.23 8.29 -11.09
N ARG A 283 -8.32 8.64 -11.76
CA ARG A 283 -8.40 9.86 -12.55
C ARG A 283 -8.13 11.10 -11.70
N ARG A 284 -8.78 11.20 -10.54
CA ARG A 284 -8.64 12.33 -9.62
C ARG A 284 -7.23 12.44 -9.06
N LEU A 285 -6.58 11.32 -8.77
CA LEU A 285 -5.18 11.30 -8.32
C LEU A 285 -4.23 11.83 -9.40
N VAL A 286 -4.41 11.37 -10.64
CA VAL A 286 -3.59 11.84 -11.77
C VAL A 286 -3.80 13.33 -12.01
N GLU A 287 -5.03 13.82 -11.94
CA GLU A 287 -5.35 15.25 -12.04
C GLU A 287 -4.72 16.06 -10.89
N GLU A 288 -4.81 15.58 -9.65
CA GLU A 288 -4.28 16.25 -8.46
C GLU A 288 -2.75 16.34 -8.44
N LEU A 289 -2.06 15.28 -8.89
CA LEU A 289 -0.60 15.19 -8.89
C LEU A 289 0.07 15.73 -10.16
N SER A 290 -0.70 15.99 -11.21
CA SER A 290 -0.18 16.60 -12.43
C SER A 290 0.09 18.09 -12.22
N LEU A 291 1.22 18.54 -12.75
CA LEU A 291 1.61 19.94 -12.72
C LEU A 291 0.87 20.70 -13.83
N SER A 292 0.39 21.89 -13.50
CA SER A 292 -0.08 22.88 -14.48
C SER A 292 1.01 23.90 -14.80
N THR A 293 0.79 24.71 -15.83
CA THR A 293 1.71 25.78 -16.22
C THR A 293 1.20 27.11 -15.66
N GLY A 294 2.05 27.79 -14.89
CA GLY A 294 1.79 29.12 -14.35
C GLY A 294 1.95 30.25 -15.37
N PRO A 295 1.63 31.50 -14.99
CA PRO A 295 1.66 32.67 -15.88
C PRO A 295 3.02 32.95 -16.52
N ASP A 296 4.11 32.56 -15.86
CA ASP A 296 5.50 32.71 -16.27
C ASP A 296 6.08 31.44 -16.92
N GLY A 297 5.23 30.44 -17.18
CA GLY A 297 5.66 29.14 -17.67
C GLY A 297 6.17 28.19 -16.58
N ALA A 298 6.22 28.62 -15.31
CA ALA A 298 6.71 27.78 -14.23
C ALA A 298 5.71 26.64 -13.90
N PRO A 299 6.20 25.45 -13.52
CA PRO A 299 5.34 24.37 -13.06
C PRO A 299 4.65 24.72 -11.73
N VAL A 300 3.33 24.56 -11.68
CA VAL A 300 2.49 24.83 -10.51
C VAL A 300 1.81 23.53 -10.07
N CYS A 301 1.90 23.21 -8.78
CA CYS A 301 1.18 22.07 -8.20
C CYS A 301 -0.22 22.47 -7.73
N ASN A 302 -1.06 21.47 -7.45
CA ASN A 302 -2.40 21.69 -6.93
C ASN A 302 -2.38 22.49 -5.61
N ALA A 303 -3.24 23.51 -5.49
CA ALA A 303 -3.28 24.40 -4.34
C ALA A 303 -3.58 23.68 -3.01
N ALA A 304 -4.36 22.60 -3.03
CA ALA A 304 -4.63 21.79 -1.85
C ALA A 304 -3.37 21.06 -1.38
N LEU A 305 -2.57 20.51 -2.31
CA LEU A 305 -1.29 19.87 -2.00
C LEU A 305 -0.30 20.87 -1.40
N SER A 306 -0.20 22.06 -2.00
CA SER A 306 0.61 23.17 -1.47
C SER A 306 0.19 23.54 -0.05
N LYS A 307 -1.11 23.75 0.19
CA LYS A 307 -1.65 24.07 1.52
C LYS A 307 -1.31 22.99 2.54
N THR A 308 -1.47 21.71 2.21
CA THR A 308 -1.13 20.60 3.11
C THR A 308 0.36 20.54 3.42
N ALA A 309 1.22 20.86 2.45
CA ALA A 309 2.66 20.95 2.64
C ALA A 309 3.12 22.25 3.32
N GLY A 310 2.25 22.98 4.01
CA GLY A 310 2.61 24.22 4.70
C GLY A 310 2.70 25.45 3.79
N GLY A 311 2.07 25.42 2.62
CA GLY A 311 2.06 26.52 1.64
C GLY A 311 3.26 26.50 0.68
N LEU A 312 4.06 25.43 0.68
CA LEU A 312 5.21 25.32 -0.22
C LEU A 312 4.76 25.29 -1.69
N SER A 313 5.48 26.02 -2.53
CA SER A 313 5.43 25.88 -3.97
C SER A 313 6.05 24.55 -4.42
N TYR A 314 5.76 24.15 -5.65
CA TYR A 314 6.35 22.93 -6.21
C TYR A 314 7.89 22.97 -6.20
N THR A 315 8.51 24.11 -6.55
CA THR A 315 9.97 24.28 -6.54
C THR A 315 10.55 24.15 -5.13
N GLU A 316 9.87 24.66 -4.11
CA GLU A 316 10.30 24.50 -2.72
C GLU A 316 10.16 23.06 -2.23
N MET A 317 9.09 22.36 -2.62
CA MET A 317 8.96 20.92 -2.36
C MET A 317 10.07 20.11 -3.04
N LEU A 318 10.44 20.45 -4.27
CA LEU A 318 11.59 19.85 -4.96
C LEU A 318 12.89 20.11 -4.20
N ALA A 319 13.12 21.32 -3.70
CA ALA A 319 14.31 21.66 -2.93
C ALA A 319 14.37 20.88 -1.62
N ALA A 320 13.27 20.84 -0.86
CA ALA A 320 13.15 20.08 0.39
C ALA A 320 13.40 18.58 0.16
N SER A 321 12.87 18.01 -0.92
CA SER A 321 13.10 16.60 -1.25
C SER A 321 14.56 16.28 -1.58
N ARG A 322 15.28 17.22 -2.21
CA ARG A 322 16.70 17.07 -2.52
C ARG A 322 17.56 17.18 -1.27
N GLU A 323 17.27 18.15 -0.41
CA GLU A 323 17.93 18.31 0.88
C GLU A 323 17.77 17.06 1.75
N ALA A 324 16.56 16.49 1.77
CA ALA A 324 16.25 15.26 2.48
C ALA A 324 16.73 13.98 1.79
N ARG A 325 17.36 14.07 0.61
CA ARG A 325 17.83 12.92 -0.18
C ARG A 325 16.73 11.89 -0.43
N PHE A 326 15.52 12.38 -0.72
CA PHE A 326 14.33 11.54 -0.85
C PHE A 326 14.45 10.52 -1.98
N ARG A 327 15.08 10.88 -3.11
CA ARG A 327 15.28 9.94 -4.22
C ARG A 327 16.16 8.77 -3.82
N GLU A 328 17.23 9.02 -3.06
CA GLU A 328 18.12 7.98 -2.54
C GLU A 328 17.43 7.12 -1.49
N ALA A 329 16.65 7.71 -0.59
CA ALA A 329 15.81 6.96 0.35
C ALA A 329 14.83 6.03 -0.39
N LEU A 330 14.26 6.49 -1.51
CA LEU A 330 13.39 5.67 -2.35
C LEU A 330 14.14 4.50 -3.03
N ALA A 331 15.37 4.73 -3.51
CA ALA A 331 16.24 3.67 -4.03
C ALA A 331 16.57 2.64 -2.94
N GLU A 332 17.00 3.12 -1.77
CA GLU A 332 17.33 2.29 -0.60
C GLU A 332 16.14 1.44 -0.17
N THR A 333 14.93 1.99 -0.23
CA THR A 333 13.70 1.22 0.04
C THR A 333 13.57 0.05 -0.94
N GLY A 334 13.81 0.26 -2.23
CA GLY A 334 13.81 -0.80 -3.24
C GLY A 334 14.85 -1.89 -2.96
N GLU A 335 16.08 -1.50 -2.59
CA GLU A 335 17.16 -2.44 -2.23
C GLU A 335 16.83 -3.25 -0.98
N LEU A 336 16.30 -2.61 0.07
CA LEU A 336 15.91 -3.28 1.31
C LEU A 336 14.75 -4.27 1.09
N ILE A 337 13.84 -3.97 0.17
CA ILE A 337 12.78 -4.93 -0.22
C ILE A 337 13.38 -6.09 -1.02
N ALA A 338 14.37 -5.84 -1.89
CA ALA A 338 15.08 -6.92 -2.58
C ALA A 338 15.89 -7.82 -1.63
N ASP A 339 16.52 -7.26 -0.59
CA ASP A 339 17.12 -8.03 0.52
C ASP A 339 16.06 -8.90 1.21
N ALA A 340 14.87 -8.34 1.44
CA ALA A 340 13.77 -9.06 2.05
C ALA A 340 13.23 -10.19 1.13
N PHE A 341 13.21 -10.00 -0.19
CA PHE A 341 12.93 -11.07 -1.16
C PHE A 341 13.98 -12.18 -1.12
N GLU A 342 15.26 -11.85 -1.00
CA GLU A 342 16.30 -12.86 -0.83
C GLU A 342 16.08 -13.66 0.46
N GLY A 343 15.77 -12.97 1.57
CA GLY A 343 15.41 -13.60 2.83
C GLY A 343 14.19 -14.51 2.74
N LEU A 344 13.21 -14.16 1.91
CA LEU A 344 12.03 -14.98 1.59
C LEU A 344 12.41 -16.23 0.78
N VAL A 345 13.20 -16.06 -0.28
CA VAL A 345 13.72 -17.17 -1.11
C VAL A 345 14.57 -18.13 -0.29
N GLN A 346 15.31 -17.64 0.70
CA GLN A 346 16.10 -18.49 1.60
C GLN A 346 15.23 -19.35 2.53
N ARG A 347 13.98 -18.96 2.78
CA ARG A 347 13.05 -19.66 3.69
C ARG A 347 12.09 -20.60 2.97
N GLN A 348 11.85 -20.39 1.68
CA GLN A 348 10.91 -21.18 0.90
C GLN A 348 11.61 -21.87 -0.28
N ASP A 349 11.88 -23.17 -0.13
CA ASP A 349 12.56 -23.98 -1.16
C ASP A 349 11.82 -23.98 -2.50
N GLY A 350 10.49 -23.87 -2.48
CA GLY A 350 9.69 -23.72 -3.70
C GLY A 350 10.07 -22.48 -4.53
N LEU A 351 10.53 -21.39 -3.89
CA LEU A 351 10.96 -20.17 -4.58
C LEU A 351 12.35 -20.31 -5.19
N ARG A 352 13.26 -21.08 -4.57
CA ARG A 352 14.62 -21.31 -5.11
C ARG A 352 14.59 -22.06 -6.44
N ASN A 353 13.58 -22.92 -6.60
CA ASN A 353 13.41 -23.80 -7.74
C ASN A 353 12.40 -23.28 -8.76
N LEU A 354 12.00 -22.00 -8.68
CA LEU A 354 11.25 -21.36 -9.76
C LEU A 354 12.11 -21.45 -11.03
N ALA A 355 11.71 -22.32 -11.94
CA ALA A 355 12.47 -22.59 -13.15
C ALA A 355 12.81 -21.26 -13.81
N ALA A 356 14.10 -20.99 -13.99
CA ALA A 356 14.52 -19.93 -14.88
C ALA A 356 13.89 -20.24 -16.25
N PRO A 357 13.16 -19.30 -16.86
CA PRO A 357 12.44 -19.55 -18.11
C PRO A 357 13.36 -20.02 -19.22
#